data_AF-A0A8T7D1E1-F1
#
_entry.id   AF-A0A8T7D1E1-F1
#
_cell.length_a   1.000
_cell.length_b   1.000
_cell.length_c   1.000
_cell.angle_alpha   90.00
_cell.angle_beta   90.00
_cell.angle_gamma   90.00
#
_symmetry.space_group_name_H-M   'P 1'
#
loop_
_entity.id
_entity.type
_entity.pdbx_description
1 polymer ?
#
loop_
_entity_poly.entity_id
_entity_poly.type
_entity_poly.pdbx_seq_one_letter_code
_entity_poly.pdbx_strand_id
1 'polypeptide(L)' 'MTAFYPYGQLHWFYSREPVEIDGVTCKDSLTEAIYLHPDGRLQQCKLEKAIKIEGVEYQKGFIIQFDRAGKASIK' A
#
# COMPACT_ATOMS: atom_id res chain seq x y z
N MET A 1 1.80 -1.62 14.94
CA MET A 1 2.19 -0.22 15.20
C MET A 1 1.65 0.65 14.09
N THR A 2 1.43 1.94 14.36
CA THR A 2 0.92 2.92 13.39
C THR A 2 1.57 4.28 13.61
N ALA A 3 1.53 5.14 12.59
CA ALA A 3 1.91 6.54 12.69
C ALA A 3 0.90 7.44 11.95
N PHE A 4 0.89 8.71 12.31
CA PHE A 4 -0.02 9.71 11.77
C PHE A 4 0.74 10.92 11.20
N TYR A 5 0.14 11.58 10.21
CA TYR A 5 0.55 12.89 9.73
C TYR A 5 0.26 13.99 10.78
N PRO A 6 0.86 15.20 10.64
CA PRO A 6 0.70 16.28 11.62
C PRO A 6 -0.75 16.68 11.94
N TYR A 7 -1.67 16.53 10.98
CA TYR A 7 -3.09 16.86 11.14
C TYR A 7 -3.96 15.64 11.51
N GLY A 8 -3.33 14.53 11.91
CA GLY A 8 -4.01 13.35 12.46
C GLY A 8 -4.45 12.30 11.43
N GLN A 9 -4.20 12.50 10.14
CA GLN A 9 -4.46 11.47 9.12
C GLN A 9 -3.52 10.28 9.30
N LEU A 10 -3.99 9.06 9.05
CA LEU A 10 -3.17 7.86 9.15
C LEU A 10 -2.06 7.89 8.09
N HIS A 11 -0.81 7.71 8.50
CA HIS A 11 0.36 7.72 7.61
C HIS A 11 0.79 6.29 7.25
N TRP A 12 0.96 5.43 8.25
CA TRP A 12 1.27 4.03 8.00
C TRP A 12 0.79 3.16 9.15
N PHE A 13 0.57 1.88 8.86
CA PHE A 13 0.20 0.88 9.84
C PHE A 13 0.68 -0.51 9.44
N TYR A 14 0.80 -1.39 10.43
CA TYR A 14 0.88 -2.83 10.22
C TYR A 14 -0.51 -3.44 10.41
N SER A 15 -0.93 -4.31 9.49
CA SER A 15 -2.14 -5.10 9.62
C SER A 15 -1.82 -6.51 10.13
N ARG A 16 -2.81 -7.16 10.77
CA ARG A 16 -2.71 -8.56 11.21
C ARG A 16 -3.20 -9.54 10.15
N GLU A 17 -3.96 -9.03 9.19
CA GLU A 17 -4.57 -9.77 8.09
C GLU A 17 -4.40 -8.92 6.82
N PRO A 18 -4.48 -9.52 5.63
CA PRO A 18 -4.47 -8.76 4.38
C PRO A 18 -5.60 -7.72 4.35
N VAL A 19 -5.29 -6.52 3.87
CA VAL A 19 -6.26 -5.41 3.79
C VAL A 19 -6.36 -4.93 2.35
N GLU A 20 -7.58 -4.71 1.88
CA GLU A 20 -7.81 -4.11 0.57
C GLU A 20 -7.97 -2.59 0.69
N ILE A 21 -7.17 -1.84 -0.08
CA ILE A 21 -7.19 -0.39 -0.15
C ILE A 21 -7.11 0.00 -1.63
N ASP A 22 -8.04 0.82 -2.10
CA ASP A 22 -8.11 1.25 -3.51
C ASP A 22 -8.09 0.08 -4.52
N GLY A 23 -8.69 -1.06 -4.14
CA GLY A 23 -8.72 -2.29 -4.95
C GLY A 23 -7.40 -3.08 -4.96
N VAL A 24 -6.40 -2.67 -4.17
CA VAL A 24 -5.12 -3.36 -3.99
C VAL A 24 -5.15 -4.15 -2.69
N THR A 25 -4.98 -5.48 -2.78
CA THR A 25 -4.88 -6.33 -1.58
C THR A 25 -3.44 -6.32 -1.05
N CYS A 26 -3.24 -5.59 0.03
CA CYS A 26 -1.99 -5.48 0.75
C CYS A 26 -1.83 -6.65 1.74
N LYS A 27 -0.65 -7.27 1.73
CA LYS A 27 -0.27 -8.39 2.59
C LYS A 27 -0.04 -7.93 4.04
N ASP A 28 -0.44 -8.75 5.00
CA ASP A 28 -0.02 -8.61 6.39
C ASP A 28 1.48 -8.89 6.55
N SER A 29 2.14 -8.08 7.37
CA SER A 29 3.57 -8.24 7.61
C SER A 29 3.95 -7.64 8.94
N LEU A 30 4.99 -8.20 9.57
CA LEU A 30 5.61 -7.64 10.77
C LEU A 30 6.75 -6.68 10.43
N THR A 31 7.22 -6.67 9.19
CA THR A 31 8.39 -5.88 8.74
C THR A 31 8.06 -4.86 7.65
N GLU A 32 6.96 -5.07 6.92
CA GLU A 32 6.52 -4.19 5.83
C GLU A 32 5.20 -3.53 6.19
N ALA A 33 5.26 -2.24 6.55
CA ALA A 33 4.06 -1.46 6.82
C ALA A 33 3.32 -1.11 5.52
N ILE A 34 2.01 -0.88 5.64
CA ILE A 34 1.16 -0.25 4.63
C ILE A 34 1.24 1.25 4.85
N TYR A 35 1.60 2.01 3.81
CA TYR A 35 1.69 3.47 3.84
C TYR A 35 0.54 4.08 3.04
N LEU A 36 0.02 5.19 3.55
CA LEU A 36 -1.05 5.97 2.94
C LEU A 36 -0.58 7.38 2.68
N HIS A 37 -1.08 7.98 1.60
CA HIS A 37 -0.98 9.41 1.37
C HIS A 37 -1.84 10.20 2.37
N PRO A 38 -1.62 11.51 2.54
CA PRO A 38 -2.42 12.34 3.45
C PRO A 38 -3.92 12.36 3.15
N ASP A 39 -4.33 12.02 1.93
CA ASP A 39 -5.73 11.90 1.51
C ASP A 39 -6.35 10.50 1.77
N GLY A 40 -5.56 9.60 2.35
CA GLY A 40 -5.97 8.23 2.68
C GLY A 40 -5.78 7.21 1.57
N ARG A 41 -5.33 7.62 0.38
CA ARG A 41 -5.04 6.70 -0.74
C ARG A 41 -3.82 5.85 -0.45
N LEU A 42 -3.77 4.65 -1.02
CA LEU A 42 -2.61 3.77 -0.90
C LEU A 42 -1.36 4.45 -1.47
N GLN A 43 -0.30 4.54 -0.65
CA GLN A 43 1.01 5.03 -1.08
C GLN A 43 1.98 3.88 -1.31
N GLN A 44 1.99 2.87 -0.44
CA GLN A 44 2.88 1.73 -0.57
C GLN A 44 2.34 0.52 0.18
N CYS A 45 2.42 -0.66 -0.41
CA CYS A 45 2.31 -1.90 0.36
C CYS A 45 2.96 -3.08 -0.34
N LYS A 46 3.13 -4.18 0.39
CA LYS A 46 3.48 -5.47 -0.18
C LYS A 46 2.22 -6.15 -0.72
N LEU A 47 2.26 -6.67 -1.95
CA LEU A 47 1.11 -7.31 -2.58
C LEU A 47 0.84 -8.71 -2.00
N GLU A 48 -0.41 -9.00 -1.63
CA GLU A 48 -0.82 -10.36 -1.22
C GLU A 48 -1.16 -11.25 -2.42
N LYS A 49 -1.59 -10.65 -3.53
CA LYS A 49 -1.90 -11.32 -4.80
C LYS A 49 -1.39 -10.49 -5.97
N ALA A 50 -1.18 -11.12 -7.11
CA ALA A 50 -0.80 -10.40 -8.32
C ALA A 50 -1.93 -9.44 -8.73
N ILE A 51 -1.56 -8.30 -9.30
CA ILE A 51 -2.49 -7.28 -9.79
C ILE A 51 -2.00 -6.70 -11.10
N LYS A 52 -2.95 -6.32 -11.97
CA LYS A 52 -2.66 -5.64 -13.22
C LYS A 52 -3.11 -4.18 -13.13
N ILE A 53 -2.17 -3.26 -13.27
CA ILE A 53 -2.39 -1.81 -13.22
C ILE A 53 -1.85 -1.21 -14.51
N GLU A 54 -2.66 -0.44 -15.23
CA GLU A 54 -2.29 0.19 -16.51
C GLU A 54 -1.67 -0.77 -17.54
N GLY A 55 -2.09 -2.04 -17.52
CA GLY A 55 -1.54 -3.06 -18.43
C GLY A 55 -0.28 -3.76 -17.93
N VAL A 56 0.37 -3.26 -16.88
CA VAL A 56 1.54 -3.86 -16.24
C VAL A 56 1.09 -4.82 -15.13
N GLU A 57 1.63 -6.03 -15.13
CA GLU A 57 1.35 -7.04 -14.11
C GLU A 57 2.41 -7.01 -13.01
N TYR A 58 1.97 -6.83 -11.77
CA TYR A 58 2.80 -6.84 -10.57
C TYR A 58 2.53 -8.13 -9.80
N GLN A 59 3.59 -8.88 -9.50
CA GLN A 59 3.47 -10.20 -8.89
C GLN A 59 3.27 -10.12 -7.38
N LYS A 60 2.68 -11.20 -6.83
CA LYS A 60 2.55 -11.38 -5.38
C LYS A 60 3.91 -11.19 -4.69
N GLY A 61 3.90 -10.49 -3.56
CA GLY A 61 5.07 -10.27 -2.71
C GLY A 61 5.93 -9.07 -3.10
N PHE A 62 5.66 -8.41 -4.23
CA PHE A 62 6.34 -7.17 -4.59
C PHE A 62 5.87 -6.02 -3.70
N ILE A 63 6.77 -5.08 -3.43
CA ILE A 63 6.44 -3.82 -2.77
C ILE A 63 6.11 -2.82 -3.87
N ILE A 64 4.83 -2.50 -3.99
CA ILE A 64 4.33 -1.52 -4.93
C ILE A 64 4.24 -0.16 -4.25
N GLN A 65 4.57 0.89 -4.98
CA GLN A 65 4.42 2.29 -4.58
C GLN A 65 3.52 3.00 -5.57
N PHE A 66 2.73 3.94 -5.07
CA PHE A 66 1.87 4.82 -5.84
C PHE A 66 2.25 6.26 -5.57
N ASP A 67 2.43 7.05 -6.63
CA ASP A 67 2.56 8.50 -6.49
C ASP A 67 1.19 9.16 -6.19
N ARG A 68 1.18 10.48 -6.00
CA ARG A 68 -0.07 11.23 -5.75
C ARG A 68 -1.03 11.24 -6.94
N ALA A 69 -0.55 10.97 -8.15
CA ALA A 69 -1.39 10.85 -9.34
C ALA A 69 -1.97 9.43 -9.50
N GLY A 70 -1.54 8.47 -8.67
CA GLY A 70 -1.96 7.08 -8.72
C GLY A 70 -1.10 6.20 -9.64
N LYS A 71 0.04 6.70 -10.13
CA LYS A 71 0.94 5.91 -10.98
C LYS A 71 1.71 4.90 -10.14
N ALA A 72 1.66 3.64 -10.57
CA ALA A 72 2.29 2.52 -9.88
C ALA A 72 3.75 2.31 -10.30
N SER A 73 4.63 2.02 -9.33
CA SER A 73 6.02 1.60 -9.54
C SER A 73 6.46 0.56 -8.51
N ILE A 74 7.49 -0.22 -8.84
CA ILE A 74 8.10 -1.17 -7.89
C ILE A 74 9.19 -0.44 -7.10
N LYS A 75 9.25 -0.69 -5.80
CA LYS A 75 10.32 -0.22 -4.91
C LYS A 75 11.57 -1.07 -5.01
#